data_AF-A0A4Y2HSI5-F1
#
_entry.id   AF-A0A4Y2HSI5-F1
#
_cell.length_a   1.000
_cell.length_b   1.000
_cell.length_c   1.000
_cell.angle_alpha   90.00
_cell.angle_beta   90.00
_cell.angle_gamma   90.00
#
_symmetry.space_group_name_H-M   'P 1'
#
loop_
_entity.id
_entity.type
_entity.pdbx_description
1 polymer ?
#
loop_
_entity_poly.entity_id
_entity_poly.type
_entity_poly.pdbx_seq_one_letter_code
_entity_poly.pdbx_strand_id
1 'polypeptide(L)'
;MSQSADATCDGLVSPWEGSRTMRLTRSKHPTSSCQFPSWVTTKHKWRTLDGQTTYSFGAKNNSFKLTHSYQDEEETKFICIEHVSSTANSSTLVAYSSSGCKNGYICMKFFRRHNHIIEIQYGELARSTQEACYSTFSTTSTQDFVTLVGMYLFLL
;
A
#
# COMPACT_ATOMS: atom_id res chain seq x y z
N MET A 1 -15.71 -17.17 25.45
CA MET A 1 -17.13 -16.93 25.17
C MET A 1 -17.57 -15.75 26.03
N SER A 2 -17.98 -14.65 25.43
CA SER A 2 -18.55 -13.49 26.11
C SER A 2 -19.96 -13.31 25.56
N GLN A 3 -20.97 -13.43 26.40
CA GLN A 3 -22.38 -13.18 26.09
C GLN A 3 -22.91 -12.33 27.24
N SER A 4 -23.28 -11.08 26.94
CA SER A 4 -23.93 -10.17 27.87
C SER A 4 -25.43 -10.46 27.90
N ALA A 5 -26.02 -10.54 29.10
CA ALA A 5 -27.44 -10.83 29.30
C ALA A 5 -28.40 -9.68 28.90
N ASP A 6 -27.86 -8.51 28.52
CA ASP A 6 -28.64 -7.31 28.14
C ASP A 6 -28.72 -7.07 26.62
N ALA A 7 -28.51 -8.10 25.80
CA ALA A 7 -28.80 -7.99 24.37
C ALA A 7 -30.32 -8.02 24.15
N THR A 8 -31.00 -6.89 24.33
CA THR A 8 -32.38 -6.72 23.87
C THR A 8 -32.39 -6.91 22.35
N CYS A 9 -33.11 -7.91 21.85
CA CYS A 9 -33.26 -8.21 20.41
C CYS A 9 -34.09 -7.16 19.65
N ASP A 10 -33.99 -5.87 20.01
CA ASP A 10 -34.59 -4.74 19.29
C ASP A 10 -33.70 -4.29 18.09
N GLY A 11 -33.06 -5.26 17.45
CA GLY A 11 -32.11 -5.04 16.36
C GLY A 11 -32.29 -6.07 15.27
N LEU A 12 -32.91 -5.64 14.17
CA LEU A 12 -33.13 -6.37 12.91
C LEU A 12 -33.82 -7.72 13.09
N VAL A 13 -35.15 -7.72 12.93
CA VAL A 13 -36.02 -8.90 13.10
C VAL A 13 -35.74 -9.95 12.00
N SER A 14 -35.03 -9.57 10.94
CA SER A 14 -34.60 -10.49 9.89
C SER A 14 -33.39 -10.00 9.09
N PRO A 15 -32.58 -10.91 8.52
CA PRO A 15 -31.43 -10.56 7.69
C PRO A 15 -31.80 -9.79 6.40
N TRP A 16 -33.07 -9.81 5.97
CA TRP A 16 -33.57 -9.08 4.79
C TRP A 16 -33.82 -7.58 5.09
N GLU A 17 -34.06 -7.24 6.36
CA GLU A 17 -34.26 -5.84 6.80
C GLU A 17 -32.98 -5.03 6.86
N GLY A 18 -31.81 -5.70 6.78
CA GLY A 18 -30.51 -5.04 6.76
C GLY A 18 -30.38 -4.01 5.63
N SER A 19 -30.95 -4.27 4.45
CA SER A 19 -30.90 -3.34 3.31
C SER A 19 -31.68 -2.05 3.52
N ARG A 20 -32.72 -2.07 4.39
CA ARG A 20 -33.58 -0.92 4.68
C ARG A 20 -33.04 -0.04 5.79
N THR A 21 -32.18 -0.59 6.64
CA THR A 21 -31.65 0.05 7.85
C THR A 21 -30.16 0.37 7.76
N MET A 22 -29.40 -0.32 6.91
CA MET A 22 -27.99 -0.01 6.66
C MET A 22 -27.83 1.04 5.55
N ARG A 23 -27.31 2.21 5.92
CA ARG A 23 -26.92 3.24 4.95
C ARG A 23 -25.46 3.07 4.56
N LEU A 24 -25.21 2.36 3.45
CA LEU A 24 -23.87 2.28 2.87
C LEU A 24 -23.50 3.65 2.29
N THR A 25 -22.33 4.15 2.67
CA THR A 25 -21.76 5.37 2.09
C THR A 25 -20.45 5.01 1.44
N ARG A 26 -20.19 5.59 0.25
CA ARG A 26 -18.90 5.43 -0.41
C ARG A 26 -17.86 6.14 0.43
N SER A 27 -16.85 5.41 0.91
CA SER A 27 -15.71 6.04 1.57
C SER A 27 -15.03 6.97 0.57
N LYS A 28 -14.65 8.16 1.03
CA LYS A 28 -13.87 9.08 0.20
C LYS A 28 -12.58 8.36 -0.17
N HIS A 29 -12.18 8.46 -1.44
CA HIS A 29 -10.84 8.01 -1.84
C HIS A 29 -9.81 8.68 -0.93
N PRO A 30 -8.83 7.93 -0.43
CA PRO A 30 -7.85 8.48 0.49
C PRO A 30 -7.05 9.56 -0.22
N THR A 31 -7.00 10.72 0.40
CA THR A 31 -6.21 11.86 -0.07
C THR A 31 -4.77 11.66 0.35
N SER A 32 -3.83 11.89 -0.57
CA SER A 32 -2.41 11.85 -0.21
C SER A 32 -2.09 12.94 0.82
N SER A 33 -1.41 12.58 1.91
CA SER A 33 -0.92 13.55 2.90
C SER A 33 0.62 13.69 2.89
N CYS A 34 1.31 12.84 2.12
CA CYS A 34 2.76 12.84 2.03
C CYS A 34 3.28 12.60 0.61
N GLN A 35 4.60 12.71 0.46
CA GLN A 35 5.36 12.31 -0.71
C GLN A 35 6.30 11.14 -0.38
N PHE A 36 6.57 10.30 -1.37
CA PHE A 36 7.60 9.29 -1.31
C PHE A 36 8.98 9.95 -1.15
N PRO A 37 9.97 9.24 -0.55
CA PRO A 37 11.29 9.79 -0.34
C PRO A 37 11.93 10.26 -1.65
N SER A 38 12.55 11.44 -1.62
CA SER A 38 13.12 12.07 -2.81
C SER A 38 14.06 11.14 -3.57
N TRP A 39 14.93 10.41 -2.86
CA TRP A 39 15.89 9.45 -3.42
C TRP A 39 15.25 8.25 -4.13
N VAL A 40 14.00 7.89 -3.79
CA VAL A 40 13.21 6.90 -4.55
C VAL A 40 12.68 7.55 -5.82
N THR A 41 12.11 8.76 -5.69
CA THR A 41 11.42 9.46 -6.78
C THR A 41 12.35 10.13 -7.79
N THR A 42 13.65 10.26 -7.48
CA THR A 42 14.67 10.74 -8.44
C THR A 42 14.65 9.92 -9.72
N LYS A 43 14.32 8.62 -9.61
CA LYS A 43 13.99 7.78 -10.77
C LYS A 43 12.48 7.58 -10.78
N HIS A 44 11.82 8.13 -11.80
CA HIS A 44 10.38 7.94 -11.96
C HIS A 44 10.00 6.52 -12.39
N LYS A 45 10.96 5.71 -12.87
CA LYS A 45 10.75 4.33 -13.27
C LYS A 45 11.78 3.41 -12.62
N TRP A 46 11.28 2.37 -11.96
CA TRP A 46 12.07 1.27 -11.42
C TRP A 46 11.55 -0.05 -11.99
N ARG A 47 12.41 -1.06 -12.05
CA ARG A 47 12.05 -2.40 -12.51
C ARG A 47 12.58 -3.45 -11.53
N THR A 48 11.84 -4.53 -11.33
CA THR A 48 12.30 -5.69 -10.57
C THR A 48 13.49 -6.38 -11.26
N LEU A 49 14.29 -7.14 -10.50
CA LEU A 49 15.45 -7.86 -11.04
C LEU A 49 15.09 -8.88 -12.12
N ASP A 50 13.93 -9.52 -12.00
CA ASP A 50 13.40 -10.47 -12.97
C ASP A 50 12.77 -9.78 -14.21
N GLY A 51 12.67 -8.45 -14.19
CA GLY A 51 12.13 -7.65 -15.27
C GLY A 51 10.60 -7.68 -15.40
N GLN A 52 9.91 -8.43 -14.55
CA GLN A 52 8.48 -8.70 -14.71
C GLN A 52 7.59 -7.52 -14.31
N THR A 53 8.02 -6.72 -13.33
CA THR A 53 7.21 -5.64 -12.76
C THR A 53 7.95 -4.30 -12.89
N THR A 54 7.23 -3.29 -13.36
CA THR A 54 7.71 -1.91 -13.46
C THR A 54 6.94 -1.00 -12.51
N TYR A 55 7.67 -0.22 -11.73
CA TYR A 55 7.15 0.77 -10.80
C TYR A 55 7.28 2.16 -11.42
N SER A 56 6.15 2.84 -11.62
CA SER A 56 6.09 4.16 -12.24
C SER A 56 5.58 5.20 -11.25
N PHE A 57 6.46 6.09 -10.80
CA PHE A 57 6.14 7.18 -9.87
C PHE A 57 5.56 8.38 -10.61
N GLY A 58 4.45 8.92 -10.12
CA GLY A 58 3.81 10.10 -10.69
C GLY A 58 4.58 11.40 -10.43
N ALA A 59 4.33 12.42 -11.23
CA ALA A 59 5.04 13.71 -11.17
C ALA A 59 4.92 14.45 -9.82
N LYS A 60 3.84 14.19 -9.06
CA LYS A 60 3.63 14.78 -7.73
C LYS A 60 4.38 14.04 -6.61
N ASN A 61 5.09 12.96 -6.93
CA ASN A 61 5.86 12.14 -5.99
C ASN A 61 5.03 11.56 -4.83
N ASN A 62 3.70 11.58 -4.93
CA ASN A 62 2.77 11.13 -3.89
C ASN A 62 2.09 9.80 -4.22
N SER A 63 2.33 9.26 -5.42
CA SER A 63 1.73 8.02 -5.90
C SER A 63 2.64 7.31 -6.89
N PHE A 64 2.53 5.99 -6.96
CA PHE A 64 3.15 5.17 -8.00
C PHE A 64 2.21 4.04 -8.42
N LYS A 65 2.49 3.46 -9.60
CA LYS A 65 1.74 2.37 -10.20
C LYS A 65 2.67 1.19 -10.47
N LEU A 66 2.17 -0.03 -10.28
CA LEU A 66 2.81 -1.25 -10.77
C LEU A 66 2.21 -1.61 -12.11
N THR A 67 3.09 -1.99 -13.03
CA THR A 67 2.72 -2.55 -14.33
C THR A 67 3.46 -3.88 -14.48
N HIS A 68 2.72 -4.96 -14.62
CA HIS A 68 3.27 -6.27 -14.96
C HIS A 68 3.45 -6.37 -16.48
N SER A 69 4.53 -7.04 -16.88
CA SER A 69 4.89 -7.26 -18.28
C SER A 69 3.95 -8.22 -19.01
N TYR A 70 3.30 -9.13 -18.28
CA TYR A 70 2.26 -9.99 -18.81
C TYR A 70 0.93 -9.22 -18.90
N GLN A 71 0.41 -9.10 -20.13
CA GLN A 71 -0.81 -8.36 -20.45
C GLN A 71 -2.05 -9.15 -19.99
N ASP A 72 -2.54 -8.85 -18.79
CA ASP A 72 -3.96 -8.84 -18.37
C ASP A 72 -4.14 -8.49 -16.87
N GLU A 73 -3.05 -8.20 -16.15
CA GLU A 73 -3.16 -7.93 -14.71
C GLU A 73 -3.66 -6.51 -14.41
N GLU A 74 -4.53 -6.42 -13.41
CA GLU A 74 -5.05 -5.16 -12.90
C GLU A 74 -3.91 -4.25 -12.41
N GLU A 75 -3.93 -2.99 -12.85
CA GLU A 75 -2.95 -1.99 -12.43
C GLU A 75 -3.06 -1.75 -10.91
N THR A 76 -2.00 -2.07 -10.17
CA THR A 76 -1.94 -1.75 -8.74
C THR A 76 -1.41 -0.34 -8.54
N LYS A 77 -2.20 0.50 -7.87
CA LYS A 77 -1.82 1.89 -7.56
C LYS A 77 -1.59 2.06 -6.07
N PHE A 78 -0.53 2.81 -5.73
CA PHE A 78 -0.18 3.17 -4.37
C PHE A 78 -0.19 4.69 -4.19
N ILE A 79 -0.71 5.17 -3.05
CA ILE A 79 -0.78 6.59 -2.68
C ILE A 79 -0.15 6.77 -1.29
N CYS A 80 0.75 7.72 -1.11
CA CYS A 80 1.38 8.00 0.20
C CYS A 80 0.36 8.60 1.17
N ILE A 81 0.19 7.97 2.34
CA ILE A 81 -0.75 8.40 3.37
C ILE A 81 -0.05 9.02 4.57
N GLU A 82 0.97 8.39 5.15
CA GLU A 82 1.72 8.98 6.28
C GLU A 82 3.18 8.49 6.31
N HIS A 83 4.08 9.31 6.87
CA HIS A 83 5.44 8.88 7.19
C HIS A 83 5.49 8.30 8.59
N VAL A 84 6.07 7.11 8.73
CA VAL A 84 6.20 6.43 10.04
C VAL A 84 7.59 6.64 10.62
N SER A 85 8.63 6.40 9.84
CA SER A 85 10.02 6.62 10.26
C SER A 85 10.94 6.82 9.08
N SER A 86 12.01 7.56 9.27
CA SER A 86 13.02 7.79 8.22
C SER A 86 14.42 7.78 8.84
N THR A 87 15.35 7.12 8.19
CA THR A 87 16.78 7.09 8.48
C THR A 87 17.55 7.49 7.23
N ALA A 88 18.88 7.61 7.32
CA ALA A 88 19.71 7.93 6.16
C ALA A 88 19.54 6.94 4.98
N ASN A 89 19.28 5.67 5.29
CA ASN A 89 19.26 4.59 4.30
C ASN A 89 17.91 3.85 4.23
N SER A 90 16.92 4.23 5.03
CA SER A 90 15.61 3.57 5.00
C SER A 90 14.48 4.55 5.29
N SER A 91 13.32 4.35 4.66
CA SER A 91 12.12 5.11 4.97
C SER A 91 10.91 4.17 5.06
N THR A 92 10.17 4.29 6.14
CA THR A 92 8.95 3.54 6.42
C THR A 92 7.75 4.48 6.33
N LEU A 93 6.71 4.08 5.62
CA LEU A 93 5.50 4.88 5.42
C LEU A 93 4.27 3.97 5.33
N VAL A 94 3.10 4.56 5.54
CA VAL A 94 1.83 3.93 5.18
C VAL A 94 1.42 4.42 3.79
N ALA A 95 1.14 3.49 2.90
CA ALA A 95 0.53 3.77 1.60
C ALA A 95 -0.88 3.20 1.55
N TYR A 96 -1.73 3.77 0.71
CA TYR A 96 -2.98 3.15 0.30
C TYR A 96 -2.76 2.41 -1.01
N SER A 97 -3.02 1.11 -1.02
CA SER A 97 -2.97 0.25 -2.20
C SER A 97 -4.37 0.07 -2.77
N SER A 98 -4.49 0.08 -4.10
CA SER A 98 -5.72 -0.26 -4.83
C SER A 98 -5.40 -1.07 -6.07
N SER A 99 -5.91 -2.31 -6.13
CA SER A 99 -5.92 -3.19 -7.30
C SER A 99 -7.31 -3.83 -7.41
N GLY A 100 -8.08 -3.40 -8.41
CA GLY A 100 -9.48 -3.81 -8.58
C GLY A 100 -10.31 -3.68 -7.30
N CYS A 101 -10.86 -4.80 -6.82
CA CYS A 101 -11.65 -4.88 -5.59
C CYS A 101 -10.82 -5.01 -4.30
N LYS A 102 -9.50 -5.13 -4.40
CA LYS A 102 -8.58 -5.24 -3.25
C LYS A 102 -7.97 -3.87 -2.98
N ASN A 103 -8.40 -3.25 -1.89
CA ASN A 103 -7.95 -1.92 -1.51
C ASN A 103 -7.81 -1.78 0.00
N GLY A 104 -6.83 -1.01 0.45
CA GLY A 104 -6.53 -0.87 1.88
C GLY A 104 -5.19 -0.19 2.13
N TYR A 105 -4.82 -0.09 3.40
CA TYR A 105 -3.58 0.53 3.83
C TYR A 105 -2.49 -0.53 3.97
N ILE A 106 -1.26 -0.20 3.60
CA ILE A 106 -0.15 -1.13 3.62
C ILE A 106 1.07 -0.42 4.17
N CYS A 107 1.79 -1.08 5.08
CA CYS A 107 3.08 -0.58 5.51
C CYS A 107 4.11 -0.84 4.41
N MET A 108 4.88 0.17 4.06
CA MET A 108 5.96 0.06 3.09
C MET A 108 7.25 0.52 3.70
N LYS A 109 8.31 -0.27 3.52
CA LYS A 109 9.65 0.11 3.91
C LYS A 109 10.58 0.09 2.72
N PHE A 110 11.15 1.23 2.41
CA PHE A 110 12.15 1.40 1.37
C PHE A 110 13.55 1.38 1.98
N PHE A 111 14.48 0.68 1.36
CA PHE A 111 15.88 0.66 1.71
C PHE A 111 16.73 1.16 0.54
N ARG A 112 17.57 2.15 0.80
CA ARG A 112 18.54 2.67 -0.17
C ARG A 112 19.79 1.79 -0.11
N ARG A 113 19.99 0.95 -1.12
CA ARG A 113 21.20 0.09 -1.25
C ARG A 113 22.30 0.79 -2.04
N HIS A 114 21.92 1.44 -3.12
CA HIS A 114 22.79 2.27 -3.95
C HIS A 114 21.96 3.37 -4.64
N ASN A 115 22.59 4.27 -5.39
CA ASN A 115 21.86 5.32 -6.13
C ASN A 115 20.88 4.77 -7.18
N HIS A 116 21.07 3.54 -7.64
CA HIS A 116 20.26 2.89 -8.68
C HIS A 116 19.70 1.54 -8.23
N ILE A 117 19.81 1.21 -6.94
CA ILE A 117 19.38 -0.07 -6.37
C ILE A 117 18.67 0.25 -5.07
N ILE A 118 17.40 -0.12 -5.00
CA ILE A 118 16.59 0.00 -3.78
C ILE A 118 15.94 -1.35 -3.49
N GLU A 119 15.60 -1.56 -2.23
CA GLU A 119 14.76 -2.68 -1.84
C GLU A 119 13.48 -2.15 -1.22
N ILE A 120 12.38 -2.87 -1.42
CA ILE A 120 11.09 -2.57 -0.83
C ILE A 120 10.59 -3.80 -0.09
N GLN A 121 10.04 -3.58 1.10
CA GLN A 121 9.22 -4.54 1.81
C GLN A 121 7.79 -4.03 1.94
N TYR A 122 6.84 -4.95 1.82
CA TYR A 122 5.41 -4.72 1.95
C TYR A 122 4.86 -5.45 3.16
N GLY A 123 4.03 -4.77 3.94
CA GLY A 123 3.17 -5.39 4.93
C GLY A 123 1.93 -6.02 4.33
N GLU A 124 1.08 -6.54 5.21
CA GLU A 124 -0.25 -7.00 4.84
C GLU A 124 -1.21 -5.83 4.63
N LEU A 125 -2.30 -6.09 3.90
CA LEU A 125 -3.35 -5.10 3.68
C LEU A 125 -4.19 -4.91 4.96
N ALA A 126 -4.19 -3.70 5.48
CA ALA A 126 -4.92 -3.29 6.68
C ALA A 126 -6.13 -2.39 6.35
N ARG A 127 -7.06 -2.29 7.32
CA ARG A 127 -8.29 -1.50 7.16
C ARG A 127 -8.12 -0.03 7.55
N SER A 128 -7.12 0.26 8.37
CA SER A 128 -6.79 1.61 8.83
C SER A 128 -5.29 1.89 8.74
N THR A 129 -4.92 3.18 8.78
CA THR A 129 -3.50 3.59 8.82
C THR A 129 -2.80 3.09 10.09
N GLN A 130 -3.52 3.12 11.21
CA GLN A 130 -3.03 2.69 12.52
C GLN A 130 -2.66 1.21 12.54
N GLU A 131 -3.40 0.34 11.86
CA GLU A 131 -3.14 -1.10 11.83
C GLU A 131 -1.98 -1.49 10.88
N ALA A 132 -1.78 -0.71 9.82
CA ALA A 132 -0.90 -1.06 8.71
C ALA A 132 0.53 -1.34 9.15
N CYS A 133 1.12 -0.47 9.96
CA CYS A 133 2.50 -0.64 10.46
C CYS A 133 2.57 -1.19 11.90
N TYR A 134 1.45 -1.41 12.58
CA TYR A 134 1.42 -1.84 13.98
C TYR A 134 1.29 -3.36 14.13
N SER A 135 0.58 -4.02 13.21
CA SER A 135 0.30 -5.47 13.30
C SER A 135 1.39 -6.37 12.71
N THR A 136 2.25 -5.85 11.83
CA THR A 136 3.13 -6.69 10.98
C THR A 136 4.64 -6.54 11.22
N PHE A 137 5.09 -5.58 12.04
CA PHE A 137 6.53 -5.41 12.34
C PHE A 137 6.98 -6.06 13.66
N SER A 138 6.06 -6.56 14.48
CA SER A 138 6.38 -7.18 15.78
C SER A 138 6.67 -8.68 15.72
N THR A 139 6.37 -9.32 14.59
CA THR A 139 6.68 -10.74 14.37
C THR A 139 7.50 -10.82 13.11
N THR A 140 8.63 -11.51 13.18
CA THR A 140 9.58 -11.89 12.12
C THR A 140 8.91 -12.71 11.01
N SER A 141 7.80 -12.23 10.46
CA SER A 141 7.17 -12.80 9.29
C SER A 141 8.00 -12.37 8.08
N THR A 142 8.34 -13.36 7.27
CA THR A 142 9.12 -13.32 6.05
C THR A 142 8.52 -12.37 5.02
N GLN A 143 8.65 -11.06 5.22
CA GLN A 143 8.36 -10.07 4.18
C GLN A 143 9.51 -10.09 3.18
N ASP A 144 9.26 -10.67 2.02
CA ASP A 144 10.24 -10.78 0.96
C ASP A 144 10.68 -9.40 0.50
N PHE A 145 11.99 -9.23 0.38
CA PHE A 145 12.58 -8.03 -0.18
C PHE A 145 12.42 -8.07 -1.69
N VAL A 146 11.80 -7.03 -2.25
CA VAL A 146 11.77 -6.82 -3.69
C VAL A 146 12.88 -5.84 -4.06
N THR A 147 13.89 -6.33 -4.78
CA THR A 147 14.98 -5.50 -5.27
C THR A 147 14.59 -4.84 -6.59
N LEU A 148 14.74 -3.51 -6.63
CA LEU A 148 14.45 -2.69 -7.78
C LEU A 148 15.70 -2.00 -8.31
N VAL A 149 15.83 -2.00 -9.63
CA VAL A 149 16.87 -1.30 -10.38
C VAL A 149 16.29 -0.09 -11.10
N GLY A 150 16.98 1.05 -10.97
CA GLY A 150 16.56 2.30 -11.58
C GLY A 150 16.72 2.23 -13.09
N MET A 151 15.64 2.43 -13.84
CA MET A 151 15.69 2.39 -15.30
C MET A 151 16.19 3.74 -15.80
N TYR A 152 17.35 3.74 -16.47
CA TYR A 152 17.76 4.88 -17.28
C TYR A 152 16.99 4.82 -18.59
N LEU A 153 16.49 5.97 -19.05
CA LEU A 153 16.10 6.15 -20.44
C LEU A 153 17.42 6.09 -21.25
N PHE A 154 17.88 4.88 -21.60
CA PHE A 154 18.80 4.74 -22.70
C PHE A 154 18.00 5.09 -23.95
N LEU A 155 18.08 6.35 -24.36
CA LEU A 155 17.83 6.74 -25.74
C LEU A 155 18.88 5.99 -26.57
N LEU A 156 18.47 4.86 -27.14
CA LEU A 156 19.05 4.33 -28.36
C LEU A 156 18.15 4.79 -29.52
#